data_AF-A0A089WXZ0-F1
#
_entry.id   AF-A0A089WXZ0-F1
#
_cell.length_a   1.000
_cell.length_b   1.000
_cell.length_c   1.000
_cell.angle_alpha   90.00
_cell.angle_beta   90.00
_cell.angle_gamma   90.00
#
_symmetry.space_group_name_H-M   'P 1'
#
loop_
_entity.id
_entity.type
_entity.pdbx_description
1 polymer ?
#
loop_
_entity_poly.entity_id
_entity_poly.type
_entity_poly.pdbx_seq_one_letter_code
_entity_poly.pdbx_strand_id
1 'polypeptide(L)'
;MFPKAEPVGYSASGRHVPLRFPATPPRESANPSTCAEYDFEYLPNGGWGEPANILNTTSWETYHPDPWQAVNQHTESRRSHAGWHDLLLTIDGSSIKYYVDGRLFGTHDAAYLPERPMSINFNQWLIDLDGQPSTTPRSYEQQVDYVLHVKDQVLTPDQVEARVAAYRAAGTGYEDTVPTA
;
A
#
# COMPACT_ATOMS: atom_id res chain seq x y z
N MET A 1 -15.60 19.52 9.59
CA MET A 1 -14.34 20.30 9.72
C MET A 1 -13.55 19.64 10.82
N PHE A 2 -12.69 18.67 10.47
CA PHE A 2 -11.87 17.99 11.48
C PHE A 2 -10.61 18.83 11.75
N PRO A 3 -10.18 18.94 13.02
CA PRO A 3 -9.15 19.88 13.42
C PRO A 3 -7.80 19.50 12.80
N LYS A 4 -7.04 20.52 12.40
CA LYS A 4 -5.60 20.40 12.16
C LYS A 4 -4.95 19.86 13.43
N ALA A 5 -4.32 18.70 13.35
CA ALA A 5 -3.38 18.28 14.37
C ALA A 5 -2.11 19.15 14.26
N GLU A 6 -1.73 19.78 15.36
CA GLU A 6 -0.46 20.49 15.57
C GLU A 6 0.57 19.56 16.26
N PRO A 7 1.89 19.88 16.22
CA PRO A 7 2.95 18.94 15.85
C PRO A 7 3.42 18.07 17.01
N VAL A 8 3.74 16.80 16.72
CA VAL A 8 4.27 15.85 17.71
C VAL A 8 5.67 15.39 17.34
N GLY A 9 6.67 15.89 18.08
CA GLY A 9 7.91 15.17 18.45
C GLY A 9 8.96 14.88 17.37
N TYR A 10 10.14 15.50 17.50
CA TYR A 10 11.33 15.23 16.69
C TYR A 10 12.09 13.99 17.19
N SER A 11 12.49 13.09 16.28
CA SER A 11 13.64 12.19 16.51
C SER A 11 14.44 11.98 15.22
N ALA A 12 15.76 11.83 15.36
CA ALA A 12 16.66 11.62 14.24
C ALA A 12 16.55 10.19 13.70
N SER A 13 16.18 10.06 12.42
CA SER A 13 16.64 9.03 11.46
C SER A 13 15.75 9.13 10.23
N GLY A 14 16.37 9.06 9.05
CA GLY A 14 15.67 8.96 7.78
C GLY A 14 14.84 7.68 7.72
N ARG A 15 13.54 7.84 7.52
CA ARG A 15 12.54 6.79 7.46
C ARG A 15 12.08 6.58 6.02
N HIS A 16 11.73 5.34 5.73
CA HIS A 16 11.19 4.84 4.47
C HIS A 16 9.80 4.31 4.80
N VAL A 17 8.72 4.96 4.38
CA VAL A 17 7.36 4.65 4.85
C VAL A 17 6.58 3.91 3.78
N PRO A 18 6.65 2.57 3.69
CA PRO A 18 5.83 1.84 2.75
C PRO A 18 4.40 1.73 3.26
N LEU A 19 3.47 2.22 2.47
CA LEU A 19 2.04 2.04 2.70
C LEU A 19 1.62 0.63 2.29
N ARG A 20 1.93 -0.34 3.14
CA ARG A 20 1.62 -1.74 2.88
C ARG A 20 0.13 -2.01 3.08
N PHE A 21 -0.55 -2.65 2.12
CA PHE A 21 -1.89 -3.22 2.29
C PHE A 21 -1.81 -4.77 2.30
N PRO A 22 -1.15 -5.39 3.29
CA PRO A 22 -0.98 -6.82 3.27
C PRO A 22 -2.30 -7.50 3.57
N ALA A 23 -2.61 -8.45 2.72
CA ALA A 23 -3.65 -9.43 2.93
C ALA A 23 -3.31 -10.43 4.03
N THR A 24 -2.04 -10.82 4.18
CA THR A 24 -1.51 -11.64 5.27
C THR A 24 0.01 -11.47 5.26
N PRO A 25 0.72 -11.34 6.39
CA PRO A 25 2.18 -11.28 6.36
C PRO A 25 2.79 -12.58 5.81
N PRO A 26 3.93 -12.53 5.08
CA PRO A 26 4.67 -13.69 4.59
C PRO A 26 5.30 -14.56 5.70
N ARG A 27 5.06 -14.23 6.98
CA ARG A 27 5.73 -14.86 8.12
C ARG A 27 4.74 -15.66 8.94
N GLU A 28 4.35 -16.79 8.37
CA GLU A 28 4.23 -18.10 9.04
C GLU A 28 3.61 -19.12 8.07
N SER A 29 4.33 -19.46 7.01
CA SER A 29 4.03 -20.73 6.36
C SER A 29 5.31 -21.36 5.84
N ALA A 30 5.61 -22.54 6.37
CA ALA A 30 6.35 -23.58 5.64
C ALA A 30 5.56 -24.07 4.40
N ASN A 31 4.64 -23.25 3.87
CA ASN A 31 3.71 -23.60 2.81
C ASN A 31 3.56 -22.41 1.84
N PRO A 32 4.34 -22.38 0.74
CA PRO A 32 4.26 -21.33 -0.28
C PRO A 32 2.84 -21.09 -0.82
N SER A 33 1.97 -22.11 -0.80
CA SER A 33 0.59 -22.08 -1.34
C SER A 33 -0.42 -21.25 -0.53
N THR A 34 0.05 -20.22 0.16
CA THR A 34 -0.77 -19.42 1.06
C THR A 34 -0.43 -17.92 0.96
N CYS A 35 0.76 -17.52 0.51
CA CYS A 35 1.12 -16.11 0.53
C CYS A 35 0.37 -15.34 -0.59
N ALA A 36 -0.42 -14.33 -0.22
CA ALA A 36 -0.96 -13.34 -1.14
C ALA A 36 -0.76 -11.98 -0.46
N GLU A 37 -0.20 -11.02 -1.18
CA GLU A 37 0.03 -9.67 -0.67
C GLU A 37 0.12 -8.66 -1.81
N TYR A 38 -0.45 -7.47 -1.60
CA TYR A 38 -0.57 -6.42 -2.60
C TYR A 38 -0.18 -5.07 -1.99
N ASP A 39 0.86 -4.46 -2.51
CA ASP A 39 1.50 -3.33 -1.84
C ASP A 39 1.45 -2.04 -2.65
N PHE A 40 1.45 -0.91 -1.93
CA PHE A 40 1.87 0.41 -2.42
C PHE A 40 3.03 0.89 -1.53
N GLU A 41 4.27 0.62 -1.92
CA GLU A 41 5.44 0.97 -1.10
C GLU A 41 6.07 2.27 -1.58
N TYR A 42 5.79 3.37 -0.87
CA TYR A 42 6.42 4.65 -1.14
C TYR A 42 7.68 4.85 -0.30
N LEU A 43 8.81 4.97 -0.97
CA LEU A 43 10.08 5.27 -0.32
C LEU A 43 10.48 6.70 -0.68
N PRO A 44 10.15 7.71 0.16
CA PRO A 44 10.36 9.12 -0.19
C PRO A 44 11.84 9.51 -0.31
N ASN A 45 12.75 8.70 0.23
CA ASN A 45 14.19 8.96 0.29
C ASN A 45 15.05 7.91 -0.45
N GLY A 46 14.45 7.02 -1.23
CA GLY A 46 15.17 5.89 -1.83
C GLY A 46 15.12 4.62 -0.98
N GLY A 47 16.10 3.74 -1.07
CA GLY A 47 16.16 2.49 -0.32
C GLY A 47 16.19 1.26 -1.22
N TRP A 48 16.67 0.14 -0.69
CA TRP A 48 16.93 -1.11 -1.43
C TRP A 48 17.78 -0.90 -2.69
N GLY A 49 18.74 0.03 -2.61
CA GLY A 49 19.61 0.41 -3.73
C GLY A 49 19.10 1.59 -4.57
N GLU A 50 17.86 2.06 -4.37
CA GLU A 50 17.35 3.25 -5.05
C GLU A 50 17.91 4.53 -4.39
N PRO A 51 18.48 5.46 -5.15
CA PRO A 51 19.13 6.66 -4.59
C PRO A 51 18.15 7.80 -4.27
N ALA A 52 16.90 7.70 -4.72
CA ALA A 52 15.90 8.77 -4.64
C ALA A 52 14.48 8.19 -4.54
N ASN A 53 13.49 9.07 -4.45
CA ASN A 53 12.09 8.66 -4.28
C ASN A 53 11.64 7.60 -5.30
N ILE A 54 10.92 6.61 -4.80
CA ILE A 54 10.32 5.55 -5.61
C ILE A 54 8.99 5.14 -5.00
N LEU A 55 7.98 4.91 -5.84
CA LEU A 55 6.78 4.18 -5.49
C LEU A 55 6.83 2.82 -6.17
N ASN A 56 6.68 1.76 -5.40
CA ASN A 56 6.53 0.40 -5.91
C ASN A 56 5.10 -0.08 -5.67
N THR A 57 4.56 -0.83 -6.62
CA THR A 57 3.42 -1.71 -6.39
C THR A 57 3.87 -3.12 -6.58
N THR A 58 3.57 -4.02 -5.65
CA THR A 58 4.04 -5.41 -5.70
C THR A 58 2.88 -6.34 -5.42
N SER A 59 2.71 -7.37 -6.25
CA SER A 59 1.85 -8.51 -5.96
C SER A 59 2.71 -9.73 -5.66
N TRP A 60 2.59 -10.28 -4.46
CA TRP A 60 3.35 -11.44 -3.98
C TRP A 60 2.50 -12.70 -3.99
N GLU A 61 3.09 -13.79 -4.48
CA GLU A 61 2.55 -15.14 -4.41
C GLU A 61 3.35 -16.00 -3.41
N THR A 62 4.66 -15.75 -3.26
CA THR A 62 5.51 -16.52 -2.33
C THR A 62 6.79 -15.75 -2.01
N TYR A 63 7.23 -15.87 -0.76
CA TYR A 63 8.57 -15.49 -0.32
C TYR A 63 9.16 -16.56 0.60
N HIS A 64 10.36 -17.06 0.28
CA HIS A 64 11.18 -17.86 1.17
C HIS A 64 12.59 -17.26 1.26
N PRO A 65 13.12 -17.06 2.48
CA PRO A 65 14.47 -16.54 2.65
C PRO A 65 15.55 -17.62 2.43
N ASP A 66 15.22 -18.91 2.63
CA ASP A 66 16.16 -20.03 2.49
C ASP A 66 15.40 -21.35 2.15
N PRO A 67 15.61 -21.95 0.96
CA PRO A 67 16.32 -21.37 -0.17
C PRO A 67 15.63 -20.08 -0.63
N TRP A 68 16.41 -19.12 -1.15
CA TRP A 68 15.84 -17.87 -1.65
C TRP A 68 14.81 -18.13 -2.74
N GLN A 69 13.58 -17.70 -2.50
CA GLN A 69 12.50 -17.70 -3.46
C GLN A 69 11.71 -16.40 -3.30
N ALA A 70 11.57 -15.65 -4.39
CA ALA A 70 10.70 -14.50 -4.47
C ALA A 70 9.83 -14.66 -5.72
N VAL A 71 8.55 -14.96 -5.51
CA VAL A 71 7.55 -15.04 -6.58
C VAL A 71 6.66 -13.82 -6.42
N ASN A 72 6.95 -12.80 -7.22
CA ASN A 72 6.21 -11.57 -7.25
C ASN A 72 6.23 -10.94 -8.64
N GLN A 73 5.32 -10.00 -8.85
CA GLN A 73 5.40 -9.03 -9.93
C GLN A 73 5.35 -7.64 -9.31
N HIS A 74 6.18 -6.73 -9.80
CA HIS A 74 6.17 -5.33 -9.37
C HIS A 74 6.16 -4.37 -10.55
N THR A 75 5.62 -3.18 -10.30
CA THR A 75 5.68 -2.00 -11.16
C THR A 75 6.18 -0.84 -10.31
N GLU A 76 6.97 0.06 -10.88
CA GLU A 76 7.65 1.10 -10.11
C GLU A 76 7.66 2.45 -10.83
N SER A 77 7.79 3.54 -10.05
CA SER A 77 7.94 4.88 -10.58
C SER A 77 8.89 5.72 -9.73
N ARG A 78 9.93 6.25 -10.37
CA ARG A 78 10.95 7.12 -9.77
C ARG A 78 10.51 8.59 -9.84
N ARG A 79 9.33 8.86 -9.28
CA ARG A 79 8.75 10.20 -9.15
C ARG A 79 8.20 10.39 -7.74
N SER A 80 8.21 11.64 -7.29
CA SER A 80 7.68 11.96 -5.97
C SER A 80 6.17 11.82 -5.96
N HIS A 81 5.66 11.21 -4.89
CA HIS A 81 4.25 11.12 -4.53
C HIS A 81 4.05 11.76 -3.14
N ALA A 82 4.71 12.90 -2.91
CA ALA A 82 4.55 13.65 -1.67
C ALA A 82 3.21 14.41 -1.69
N GLY A 83 2.42 14.24 -0.64
CA GLY A 83 1.09 14.84 -0.51
C GLY A 83 -0.01 13.79 -0.43
N TRP A 84 -1.25 14.24 -0.53
CA TRP A 84 -2.42 13.37 -0.59
C TRP A 84 -2.57 12.80 -1.99
N HIS A 85 -2.81 11.49 -2.06
CA HIS A 85 -3.03 10.75 -3.30
C HIS A 85 -4.13 9.72 -3.08
N ASP A 86 -4.94 9.49 -4.12
CA ASP A 86 -5.88 8.39 -4.14
C ASP A 86 -5.19 7.15 -4.71
N LEU A 87 -5.17 6.08 -3.91
CA LEU A 87 -4.60 4.78 -4.29
C LEU A 87 -5.73 3.79 -4.46
N LEU A 88 -5.76 3.11 -5.60
CA LEU A 88 -6.79 2.12 -5.90
C LEU A 88 -6.15 0.83 -6.39
N LEU A 89 -6.58 -0.27 -5.78
CA LEU A 89 -6.32 -1.64 -6.21
C LEU A 89 -7.63 -2.27 -6.67
N THR A 90 -7.68 -2.75 -7.91
CA THR A 90 -8.81 -3.53 -8.41
C THR A 90 -8.35 -4.92 -8.81
N ILE A 91 -9.11 -5.94 -8.42
CA ILE A 91 -8.80 -7.34 -8.73
C ILE A 91 -10.02 -7.92 -9.44
N ASP A 92 -9.80 -8.52 -10.61
CA ASP A 92 -10.80 -9.36 -11.29
C ASP A 92 -10.27 -10.79 -11.47
N GLY A 93 -11.00 -11.65 -12.19
CA GLY A 93 -10.59 -13.04 -12.42
C GLY A 93 -9.40 -13.21 -13.37
N SER A 94 -8.78 -12.13 -13.85
CA SER A 94 -7.74 -12.15 -14.88
C SER A 94 -6.53 -11.27 -14.56
N SER A 95 -6.69 -10.24 -13.75
CA SER A 95 -5.62 -9.28 -13.49
C SER A 95 -5.82 -8.49 -12.20
N ILE A 96 -4.73 -7.92 -11.74
CA ILE A 96 -4.66 -6.95 -10.65
C ILE A 96 -4.24 -5.61 -11.26
N LYS A 97 -4.97 -4.54 -11.00
CA LYS A 97 -4.63 -3.20 -11.49
C LYS A 97 -4.46 -2.24 -10.33
N TYR A 98 -3.37 -1.49 -10.41
CA TYR A 98 -3.00 -0.45 -9.47
C TYR A 98 -3.20 0.91 -10.14
N TYR A 99 -3.81 1.85 -9.43
CA TYR A 99 -3.99 3.22 -9.90
C TYR A 99 -3.49 4.21 -8.85
N VAL A 100 -2.97 5.33 -9.34
CA VAL A 100 -2.60 6.51 -8.54
C VAL A 100 -3.28 7.72 -9.16
N ASP A 101 -4.09 8.43 -8.39
CA ASP A 101 -4.87 9.60 -8.84
C ASP A 101 -5.69 9.31 -10.11
N GLY A 102 -6.37 8.15 -10.12
CA GLY A 102 -7.18 7.66 -11.23
C GLY A 102 -6.41 7.19 -12.48
N ARG A 103 -5.08 7.33 -12.50
CA ARG A 103 -4.23 6.87 -13.61
C ARG A 103 -3.74 5.46 -13.36
N LEU A 104 -3.81 4.60 -14.39
CA LEU A 104 -3.26 3.25 -14.33
C LEU A 104 -1.75 3.33 -14.07
N PHE A 105 -1.31 2.73 -12.98
CA PHE A 105 0.07 2.67 -12.54
C PHE A 105 0.74 1.35 -12.97
N GLY A 106 0.05 0.24 -12.78
CA GLY A 106 0.55 -1.09 -13.10
C GLY A 106 -0.57 -2.10 -13.33
N THR A 107 -0.27 -3.16 -14.08
CA THR A 107 -1.15 -4.32 -14.25
C THR A 107 -0.34 -5.58 -13.97
N HIS A 108 -0.74 -6.35 -12.97
CA HIS A 108 -0.14 -7.63 -12.63
C HIS A 108 -1.05 -8.77 -13.08
N ASP A 109 -0.45 -9.90 -13.43
CA ASP A 109 -1.14 -11.00 -14.11
C ASP A 109 -1.92 -11.91 -13.16
N ALA A 110 -2.64 -12.88 -13.75
CA ALA A 110 -3.51 -13.80 -13.05
C ALA A 110 -2.77 -14.75 -12.07
N ALA A 111 -1.44 -14.89 -12.19
CA ALA A 111 -0.66 -15.78 -11.34
C ALA A 111 -0.52 -15.28 -9.89
N TYR A 112 -0.95 -14.04 -9.63
CA TYR A 112 -0.87 -13.41 -8.31
C TYR A 112 -2.25 -13.13 -7.69
N LEU A 113 -3.33 -13.67 -8.27
CA LEU A 113 -4.69 -13.45 -7.77
C LEU A 113 -4.89 -14.04 -6.36
N PRO A 114 -5.74 -13.42 -5.53
CA PRO A 114 -5.88 -13.85 -4.15
C PRO A 114 -6.61 -15.18 -4.05
N GLU A 115 -6.02 -16.13 -3.34
CA GLU A 115 -6.60 -17.47 -3.15
C GLU A 115 -7.48 -17.57 -1.89
N ARG A 116 -7.48 -16.55 -1.04
CA ARG A 116 -8.14 -16.55 0.28
C ARG A 116 -8.47 -15.16 0.80
N PRO A 117 -9.34 -15.04 1.82
CA PRO A 117 -9.62 -13.77 2.48
C PRO A 117 -8.35 -13.10 3.02
N MET A 118 -8.40 -11.78 3.05
CA MET A 118 -7.25 -10.90 3.21
C MET A 118 -7.58 -9.81 4.22
N SER A 119 -6.56 -9.30 4.90
CA SER A 119 -6.65 -8.09 5.73
C SER A 119 -6.22 -6.85 4.94
N ILE A 120 -6.57 -5.66 5.43
CA ILE A 120 -6.00 -4.39 4.99
C ILE A 120 -5.19 -3.88 6.16
N ASN A 121 -3.91 -3.58 5.96
CA ASN A 121 -3.09 -2.99 7.00
C ASN A 121 -2.47 -1.69 6.51
N PHE A 122 -1.82 -0.99 7.43
CA PHE A 122 -1.15 0.28 7.22
C PHE A 122 0.08 0.27 8.12
N ASN A 123 1.26 0.33 7.53
CA ASN A 123 2.50 0.20 8.27
C ASN A 123 3.45 1.35 7.93
N GLN A 124 4.33 1.67 8.87
CA GLN A 124 5.43 2.60 8.66
C GLN A 124 6.68 2.00 9.31
N TRP A 125 7.71 1.72 8.52
CA TRP A 125 8.97 1.15 9.01
C TRP A 125 10.18 2.00 8.62
N LEU A 126 11.38 1.55 9.00
CA LEU A 126 12.65 2.20 8.68
C LEU A 126 13.57 1.15 8.04
N ILE A 127 14.22 1.48 6.92
CA ILE A 127 15.27 0.66 6.30
C ILE A 127 16.50 1.50 5.99
N ASP A 128 17.60 0.82 5.67
CA ASP A 128 18.85 1.41 5.19
C ASP A 128 19.38 2.52 6.11
N LEU A 129 19.33 2.23 7.42
CA LEU A 129 19.69 3.19 8.48
C LEU A 129 21.13 3.69 8.36
N ASP A 130 22.05 2.83 7.89
CA ASP A 130 23.46 3.17 7.69
C ASP A 130 23.71 3.98 6.40
N GLY A 131 22.72 4.02 5.49
CA GLY A 131 22.83 4.68 4.19
C GLY A 131 22.52 6.18 4.18
N GLN A 132 22.16 6.77 5.34
CA GLN A 132 21.77 8.18 5.42
C GLN A 132 22.82 9.04 6.15
N PRO A 133 23.68 9.78 5.42
CA PRO A 133 24.76 10.59 6.02
C PRO A 133 24.27 11.90 6.66
N SER A 134 23.01 12.28 6.40
CA SER A 134 22.41 13.52 6.90
C SER A 134 22.10 13.41 8.39
N THR A 135 22.61 14.35 9.20
CA THR A 135 22.31 14.47 10.64
C THR A 135 21.08 15.34 10.94
N THR A 136 20.46 15.93 9.92
CA THR A 136 19.22 16.71 10.06
C THR A 136 18.09 15.83 10.59
N PRO A 137 17.40 16.21 11.68
CA PRO A 137 16.22 15.49 12.17
C PRO A 137 15.14 15.39 11.10
N ARG A 138 14.41 14.27 11.09
CA ARG A 138 13.31 14.02 10.14
C ARG A 138 12.11 13.45 10.89
N SER A 139 10.92 13.94 10.57
CA SER A 139 9.66 13.36 11.02
C SER A 139 8.94 12.73 9.85
N TYR A 140 8.15 11.70 10.15
CA TYR A 140 7.39 10.96 9.15
C TYR A 140 6.05 10.62 9.75
N GLU A 141 5.00 11.12 9.12
CA GLU A 141 3.63 10.93 9.51
C GLU A 141 2.90 10.24 8.36
N GLN A 142 2.30 9.10 8.66
CA GLN A 142 1.37 8.44 7.78
C GLN A 142 -0.03 8.81 8.18
N GLN A 143 -0.81 9.34 7.23
CA GLN A 143 -2.19 9.70 7.41
C GLN A 143 -3.04 8.96 6.39
N VAL A 144 -4.25 8.57 6.79
CA VAL A 144 -5.24 7.92 5.94
C VAL A 144 -6.54 8.68 6.15
N ASP A 145 -7.08 9.26 5.08
CA ASP A 145 -8.33 10.01 5.15
C ASP A 145 -9.56 9.11 5.04
N TYR A 146 -9.49 8.07 4.19
CA TYR A 146 -10.55 7.08 4.04
C TYR A 146 -10.00 5.72 3.62
N VAL A 147 -10.81 4.69 3.84
CA VAL A 147 -10.63 3.35 3.28
C VAL A 147 -11.98 2.91 2.75
N LEU A 148 -12.02 2.44 1.50
CA LEU A 148 -13.20 1.84 0.89
C LEU A 148 -12.85 0.45 0.38
N HIS A 149 -13.56 -0.55 0.87
CA HIS A 149 -13.50 -1.92 0.36
C HIS A 149 -14.86 -2.28 -0.24
N VAL A 150 -14.87 -2.76 -1.48
CA VAL A 150 -16.08 -3.20 -2.18
C VAL A 150 -15.86 -4.61 -2.71
N LYS A 151 -16.65 -5.56 -2.20
CA LYS A 151 -16.61 -6.96 -2.61
C LYS A 151 -17.45 -7.19 -3.88
N ASP A 152 -17.04 -8.14 -4.71
CA ASP A 152 -17.73 -8.63 -5.92
C ASP A 152 -18.00 -7.55 -7.00
N GLN A 153 -17.26 -6.43 -6.96
CA GLN A 153 -17.37 -5.36 -7.96
C GLN A 153 -15.99 -4.80 -8.31
N VAL A 154 -15.72 -4.69 -9.61
CA VAL A 154 -14.53 -3.99 -10.14
C VAL A 154 -14.96 -2.56 -10.46
N LEU A 155 -14.67 -1.63 -9.55
CA LEU A 155 -15.01 -0.22 -9.73
C LEU A 155 -13.91 0.51 -10.51
N THR A 156 -14.31 1.41 -11.41
CA THR A 156 -13.41 2.41 -12.00
C THR A 156 -13.03 3.48 -10.98
N PRO A 157 -11.92 4.22 -11.19
CA PRO A 157 -11.57 5.36 -10.33
C PRO A 157 -12.72 6.35 -10.12
N ASP A 158 -13.39 6.78 -11.20
CA ASP A 158 -14.52 7.72 -11.11
C ASP A 158 -15.68 7.17 -10.26
N GLN A 159 -15.95 5.86 -10.32
CA GLN A 159 -16.98 5.22 -9.50
C GLN A 159 -16.57 5.19 -8.01
N VAL A 160 -15.29 4.99 -7.71
CA VAL A 160 -14.76 5.06 -6.34
C VAL A 160 -14.90 6.48 -5.80
N GLU A 161 -14.44 7.49 -6.55
CA GLU A 161 -14.57 8.90 -6.18
C GLU A 161 -16.02 9.30 -5.91
N ALA A 162 -16.94 8.92 -6.80
CA ALA A 162 -18.36 9.18 -6.63
C ALA A 162 -18.93 8.54 -5.36
N ARG A 163 -18.48 7.33 -5.00
CA ARG A 163 -18.96 6.62 -3.81
C ARG A 163 -18.42 7.23 -2.52
N VAL A 164 -17.13 7.60 -2.49
CA VAL A 164 -16.53 8.34 -1.37
C VAL A 164 -17.21 9.69 -1.19
N ALA A 165 -17.48 10.42 -2.28
CA ALA A 165 -18.21 11.69 -2.24
C ALA A 165 -19.64 11.52 -1.67
N ALA A 166 -20.34 10.45 -2.03
CA ALA A 166 -21.66 10.14 -1.48
C ALA A 166 -21.60 9.85 0.03
N TYR A 167 -20.63 9.06 0.50
CA TYR A 167 -20.43 8.81 1.93
C TYR A 167 -20.13 10.10 2.71
N ARG A 168 -19.27 10.96 2.16
CA ARG A 168 -18.97 12.28 2.75
C ARG A 168 -20.20 13.18 2.81
N ALA A 169 -20.99 13.23 1.74
CA ALA A 169 -22.23 14.03 1.69
C ALA A 169 -23.28 13.52 2.70
N ALA A 170 -23.34 12.21 2.93
CA ALA A 170 -24.19 11.59 3.95
C ALA A 170 -23.66 11.75 5.39
N GLY A 171 -22.42 12.21 5.57
CA GLY A 171 -21.77 12.29 6.87
C GLY A 171 -21.39 10.93 7.48
N THR A 172 -21.24 9.90 6.64
CA THR A 172 -20.86 8.56 7.09
C THR A 172 -19.39 8.54 7.49
N GLY A 173 -19.12 8.36 8.78
CA GLY A 173 -17.75 8.22 9.31
C GLY A 173 -17.23 6.78 9.36
N TYR A 174 -18.12 5.79 9.40
CA TYR A 174 -17.79 4.36 9.43
C TYR A 174 -18.99 3.53 8.96
N GLU A 175 -18.72 2.54 8.13
CA GLU A 175 -19.66 1.48 7.77
C GLU A 175 -18.87 0.18 7.60
N ASP A 176 -19.32 -0.89 8.22
CA ASP A 176 -18.70 -2.21 8.11
C ASP A 176 -19.71 -3.21 7.58
N THR A 177 -19.46 -3.70 6.38
CA THR A 177 -20.24 -4.74 5.70
C THR A 177 -19.43 -6.01 5.49
N VAL A 178 -18.26 -6.14 6.13
CA VAL A 178 -17.42 -7.34 6.03
C VAL A 178 -18.10 -8.45 6.84
N PRO A 179 -18.35 -9.64 6.25
CA PRO A 179 -18.97 -10.75 7.00
C PRO A 179 -18.12 -11.14 8.21
N THR A 180 -18.78 -11.44 9.33
CA THR A 180 -18.13 -12.09 10.47
C THR A 180 -17.71 -13.51 10.08
N ALA A 181 -16.49 -13.91 10.50
CA ALA A 181 -15.94 -15.23 10.28
C ALA A 181 -16.73 -16.35 10.98
#